data_AF-A0A1S8X0A6-F1
#
_entry.id   AF-A0A1S8X0A6-F1
#
_cell.length_a   1.000
_cell.length_b   1.000
_cell.length_c   1.000
_cell.angle_alpha   90.00
_cell.angle_beta   90.00
_cell.angle_gamma   90.00
#
_symmetry.space_group_name_H-M   'P 1'
#
loop_
_entity.id
_entity.type
_entity.pdbx_description
1 polymer ?
#
loop_
_entity_poly.entity_id
_entity_poly.type
_entity_poly.pdbx_seq_one_letter_code
_entity_poly.pdbx_strand_id
1 'polypeptide(L)'
;MPKDQLVFLQLSSEVGIQRLKINCKKMRGGREPVLLSDDGRLVQLNASGASISIQIEEDTCSTKDYGSLLITIRTKQPTLLPIRDARFFHGKDSSASVSLEVGTVCYGGIDPEEPAFIEKLQEEQDDFTEFPLNDGTSASATLVNRQPRWDTLSKLFTS
;
A
#
# COMPACT_ATOMS: atom_id res chain seq x y z
N MET A 1 16.95 -0.59 -13.91
CA MET A 1 17.02 -1.90 -13.24
C MET A 1 16.90 -3.00 -14.28
N PRO A 2 17.79 -4.00 -14.31
CA PRO A 2 17.63 -5.18 -15.17
C PRO A 2 16.32 -5.90 -14.84
N LYS A 3 15.57 -6.35 -15.85
CA LYS A 3 14.23 -6.94 -15.68
C LYS A 3 14.25 -8.13 -14.71
N ASP A 4 15.27 -8.97 -14.76
CA ASP A 4 15.37 -10.18 -13.92
C ASP A 4 15.50 -9.85 -12.43
N GLN A 5 16.18 -8.75 -12.09
CA GLN A 5 16.30 -8.31 -10.70
C GLN A 5 14.96 -7.76 -10.18
N LEU A 6 14.18 -7.11 -11.04
CA LEU A 6 12.87 -6.57 -10.68
C LEU A 6 11.88 -7.68 -10.39
N VAL A 7 11.86 -8.71 -11.24
CA VAL A 7 11.02 -9.90 -11.04
C VAL A 7 11.34 -10.57 -9.71
N PHE A 8 12.63 -10.70 -9.35
CA PHE A 8 13.01 -11.26 -8.05
C PHE A 8 12.48 -10.42 -6.87
N LEU A 9 12.62 -9.09 -6.92
CA LEU A 9 12.06 -8.21 -5.88
C LEU A 9 10.54 -8.33 -5.78
N GLN A 10 9.84 -8.36 -6.90
CA GLN A 10 8.38 -8.51 -6.93
C GLN A 10 7.92 -9.85 -6.35
N LEU A 11 8.62 -10.95 -6.62
CA LEU A 11 8.30 -12.29 -6.11
C LEU A 11 8.65 -12.47 -4.63
N SER A 12 9.67 -11.76 -4.14
CA SER A 12 10.14 -11.86 -2.75
C SER A 12 9.44 -10.89 -1.80
N SER A 13 8.49 -10.10 -2.29
CA SER A 13 7.83 -9.04 -1.53
C SER A 13 6.33 -9.27 -1.46
N GLU A 14 5.73 -8.82 -0.38
CA GLU A 14 4.28 -8.87 -0.19
C GLU A 14 3.63 -7.54 -0.59
N VAL A 15 4.37 -6.45 -0.44
CA VAL A 15 3.90 -5.08 -0.66
C VAL A 15 4.86 -4.34 -1.60
N GLY A 16 4.27 -3.54 -2.48
CA GLY A 16 4.96 -2.56 -3.31
C GLY A 16 4.42 -1.16 -3.04
N ILE A 17 5.30 -0.17 -2.98
CA ILE A 17 4.96 1.24 -2.81
C ILE A 17 5.69 2.07 -3.86
N GLN A 18 4.99 3.00 -4.49
CA GLN A 18 5.60 3.99 -5.37
C GLN A 18 4.90 5.33 -5.24
N ARG A 19 5.69 6.40 -5.11
CA ARG A 19 5.20 7.78 -5.12
C ARG A 19 5.42 8.40 -6.50
N LEU A 20 4.43 9.15 -6.98
CA LEU A 20 4.51 9.89 -8.24
C LEU A 20 4.09 11.34 -7.98
N LYS A 21 4.77 12.28 -8.64
CA LYS A 21 4.40 13.69 -8.63
C LYS A 21 4.13 14.15 -10.04
N ILE A 22 2.95 14.72 -10.25
CA ILE A 22 2.51 15.23 -11.53
C ILE A 22 2.46 16.74 -11.41
N ASN A 23 3.38 17.46 -12.04
CA ASN A 23 3.27 18.92 -12.13
C ASN A 23 2.37 19.28 -13.30
N CYS A 24 1.47 20.21 -13.09
CA CYS A 24 0.44 20.56 -14.04
C CYS A 24 0.41 22.07 -14.28
N LYS A 25 0.12 22.44 -15.53
CA LYS A 25 -0.13 23.81 -15.96
C LYS A 25 -1.43 23.85 -16.76
N LYS A 26 -2.38 24.67 -16.34
CA LYS A 26 -3.70 24.90 -16.97
C LYS A 26 -4.44 23.60 -17.27
N MET A 27 -4.42 22.67 -16.32
CA MET A 27 -5.09 21.37 -16.42
C MET A 27 -6.46 21.36 -15.74
N ARG A 28 -6.99 22.52 -15.33
CA ARG A 28 -8.27 22.61 -14.62
C ARG A 28 -9.40 22.00 -15.46
N GLY A 29 -10.24 21.20 -14.82
CA GLY A 29 -11.34 20.49 -15.48
C GLY A 29 -10.89 19.37 -16.43
N GLY A 30 -9.61 18.99 -16.41
CA GLY A 30 -9.12 17.76 -17.04
C GLY A 30 -9.67 16.51 -16.35
N ARG A 31 -9.65 15.37 -17.05
CA ARG A 31 -9.98 14.07 -16.44
C ARG A 31 -8.80 13.58 -15.60
N GLU A 32 -9.10 12.72 -14.62
CA GLU A 32 -8.07 12.03 -13.85
C GLU A 32 -7.09 11.28 -14.78
N PRO A 33 -5.79 11.30 -14.47
CA PRO A 33 -4.80 10.56 -15.24
C PRO A 33 -5.01 9.05 -15.09
N VAL A 34 -4.57 8.31 -16.11
CA VAL A 34 -4.57 6.85 -16.10
C VAL A 34 -3.13 6.38 -16.15
N LEU A 35 -2.75 5.50 -15.23
CA LEU A 35 -1.40 4.98 -15.10
C LEU A 35 -1.31 3.58 -15.72
N LEU A 36 -0.13 3.22 -16.24
CA LEU A 36 0.16 1.90 -16.78
C LEU A 36 1.12 1.16 -15.83
N SER A 37 0.69 0.03 -15.31
CA SER A 37 1.50 -0.83 -14.44
C SER A 37 2.54 -1.66 -15.21
N ASP A 38 3.42 -2.33 -14.45
CA ASP A 38 4.44 -3.22 -15.01
C ASP A 38 3.85 -4.45 -15.72
N ASP A 39 2.75 -4.99 -15.20
CA ASP A 39 2.00 -6.11 -15.80
C ASP A 39 1.06 -5.69 -16.95
N GLY A 40 1.06 -4.41 -17.34
CA GLY A 40 0.29 -3.88 -18.47
C GLY A 40 -1.17 -3.55 -18.18
N ARG A 41 -1.60 -3.59 -16.91
CA ARG A 41 -2.93 -3.14 -16.49
C ARG A 41 -3.00 -1.61 -16.38
N LEU A 42 -4.21 -1.09 -16.56
CA LEU A 42 -4.48 0.33 -16.36
C LEU A 42 -4.94 0.58 -14.92
N VAL A 43 -4.27 1.50 -14.25
CA VAL A 43 -4.55 1.92 -12.87
C VAL A 43 -5.16 3.31 -12.90
N GLN A 44 -6.42 3.42 -12.49
CA GLN A 44 -7.13 4.70 -12.33
C GLN A 44 -6.91 5.21 -10.90
N LEU A 45 -6.86 6.53 -10.69
CA LEU A 45 -6.60 7.09 -9.35
C LEU A 45 -7.70 6.77 -8.33
N ASN A 46 -8.94 6.59 -8.81
CA ASN A 46 -10.08 6.16 -8.01
C ASN A 46 -10.13 4.64 -7.75
N ALA A 47 -9.17 3.86 -8.27
CA ALA A 47 -9.14 2.43 -8.08
C ALA A 47 -8.60 2.09 -6.69
N SER A 48 -9.48 2.16 -5.68
CA SER A 48 -9.22 1.59 -4.35
C SER A 48 -9.88 0.22 -4.26
N GLY A 49 -9.11 -0.81 -3.94
CA GLY A 49 -9.61 -2.17 -3.74
C GLY A 49 -8.75 -2.95 -2.75
N ALA A 50 -9.11 -4.22 -2.51
CA ALA A 50 -8.43 -5.05 -1.51
C ALA A 50 -6.92 -5.26 -1.75
N SER A 51 -6.43 -5.03 -2.98
CA SER A 51 -5.04 -5.25 -3.37
C SER A 51 -4.29 -3.99 -3.81
N ILE A 52 -4.96 -2.84 -3.90
CA ILE A 52 -4.35 -1.58 -4.32
C ILE A 52 -5.03 -0.41 -3.61
N SER A 53 -4.21 0.46 -3.02
CA SER A 53 -4.61 1.70 -2.38
C SER A 53 -3.86 2.85 -3.03
N ILE A 54 -4.58 3.87 -3.47
CA ILE A 54 -4.00 5.07 -4.07
C ILE A 54 -4.39 6.23 -3.18
N GLN A 55 -3.40 6.83 -2.54
CA GLN A 55 -3.59 7.98 -1.68
C GLN A 55 -3.19 9.24 -2.43
N ILE A 56 -4.10 10.20 -2.50
CA ILE A 56 -3.82 11.55 -3.03
C ILE A 56 -3.38 12.41 -1.84
N GLU A 57 -2.10 12.74 -1.79
CA GLU A 57 -1.52 13.57 -0.73
C GLU A 57 -1.70 15.06 -1.02
N GLU A 58 -1.70 15.44 -2.29
CA GLU A 58 -1.91 16.81 -2.76
C GLU A 58 -2.64 16.78 -4.09
N ASP A 59 -3.68 17.60 -4.25
CA ASP A 59 -4.25 17.94 -5.56
C ASP A 59 -4.48 19.45 -5.67
N THR A 60 -3.54 20.14 -6.29
CA THR A 60 -3.71 21.56 -6.67
C THR A 60 -3.97 21.73 -8.16
N CYS A 61 -3.95 20.64 -8.94
CA CYS A 61 -4.14 20.65 -10.39
C CYS A 61 -5.58 20.91 -10.81
N SER A 62 -6.55 20.53 -9.97
CA SER A 62 -7.97 20.79 -10.19
C SER A 62 -8.35 22.26 -9.97
N THR A 63 -7.61 22.97 -9.11
CA THR A 63 -8.01 24.31 -8.62
C THR A 63 -7.12 25.46 -9.09
N LYS A 64 -5.86 25.22 -9.46
CA LYS A 64 -4.89 26.25 -9.85
C LYS A 64 -4.43 26.09 -11.30
N ASP A 65 -3.95 27.19 -11.88
CA ASP A 65 -3.34 27.16 -13.23
C ASP A 65 -1.94 26.55 -13.21
N TYR A 66 -1.30 26.49 -12.05
CA TYR A 66 -0.02 25.85 -11.83
C TYR A 66 -0.09 25.14 -10.49
N GLY A 67 0.32 23.87 -10.48
CA GLY A 67 0.25 23.07 -9.27
C GLY A 67 0.89 21.70 -9.44
N SER A 68 0.61 20.87 -8.46
CA SER A 68 1.04 19.48 -8.38
C SER A 68 -0.09 18.58 -7.91
N LEU A 69 -0.06 17.36 -8.43
CA LEU A 69 -0.81 16.22 -7.94
C LEU A 69 0.21 15.21 -7.43
N LEU A 70 0.14 14.91 -6.15
CA LEU A 70 1.06 14.01 -5.45
C LEU A 70 0.31 12.78 -5.00
N ILE A 71 0.73 11.63 -5.53
CA ILE A 71 0.05 10.36 -5.31
C ILE A 71 1.02 9.31 -4.79
N THR A 72 0.53 8.52 -3.84
CA THR A 72 1.24 7.36 -3.32
C THR A 72 0.41 6.12 -3.61
N ILE A 73 0.98 5.21 -4.39
CA ILE A 73 0.38 3.94 -4.79
C ILE A 73 0.96 2.86 -3.91
N ARG A 74 0.09 2.13 -3.21
CA ARG A 74 0.45 0.96 -2.41
C ARG A 74 -0.31 -0.25 -2.92
N THR A 75 0.34 -1.38 -2.98
CA THR A 75 -0.29 -2.60 -3.49
C THR A 75 0.24 -3.85 -2.80
N LYS A 76 -0.68 -4.80 -2.57
CA LYS A 76 -0.35 -6.18 -2.18
C LYS A 76 -0.08 -7.10 -3.39
N GLN A 77 -0.02 -6.52 -4.59
CA GLN A 77 0.36 -7.18 -5.85
C GLN A 77 1.58 -6.45 -6.42
N PRO A 78 2.81 -6.81 -6.00
CA PRO A 78 4.04 -6.13 -6.42
C PRO A 78 4.22 -5.98 -7.93
N THR A 79 3.65 -6.89 -8.73
CA THR A 79 3.68 -6.86 -10.20
C THR A 79 2.93 -5.67 -10.82
N LEU A 80 2.12 -4.93 -10.04
CA LEU A 80 1.49 -3.69 -10.51
C LEU A 80 2.48 -2.51 -10.54
N LEU A 81 3.63 -2.64 -9.88
CA LEU A 81 4.68 -1.63 -9.86
C LEU A 81 5.95 -2.17 -10.57
N PRO A 82 6.84 -1.29 -11.05
CA PRO A 82 6.69 0.16 -11.11
C PRO A 82 5.65 0.58 -12.16
N ILE A 83 5.11 1.79 -12.00
CA ILE A 83 4.36 2.47 -13.04
C ILE A 83 5.31 2.75 -14.22
N ARG A 84 4.96 2.23 -15.39
CA ARG A 84 5.73 2.33 -16.63
C ARG A 84 5.44 3.60 -17.41
N ASP A 85 4.18 4.02 -17.41
CA ASP A 85 3.72 5.16 -18.20
C ASP A 85 2.46 5.79 -17.58
N ALA A 86 2.13 7.00 -18.01
CA ALA A 86 0.94 7.72 -17.60
C ALA A 86 0.30 8.49 -18.76
N ARG A 87 -1.01 8.39 -18.87
CA ARG A 87 -1.81 9.16 -19.81
C ARG A 87 -2.53 10.28 -19.09
N PHE A 88 -2.29 11.51 -19.55
CA PHE A 88 -2.93 12.72 -19.05
C PHE A 88 -3.98 13.24 -20.02
N PHE A 89 -5.01 13.88 -19.49
CA PHE A 89 -6.10 14.46 -20.28
C PHE A 89 -6.18 15.95 -19.97
N HIS A 90 -5.71 16.77 -20.91
CA HIS A 90 -5.93 18.21 -20.83
C HIS A 90 -7.35 18.53 -21.27
N GLY A 91 -7.92 19.60 -20.68
CA GLY A 91 -9.20 20.14 -21.11
C GLY A 91 -9.09 20.84 -22.48
N LYS A 92 -9.85 21.93 -22.64
CA LYS A 92 -9.88 22.72 -23.89
C LYS A 92 -8.68 23.65 -24.07
N ASP A 93 -7.83 23.79 -23.06
CA ASP A 93 -6.69 24.70 -23.07
C ASP A 93 -5.51 24.13 -23.87
N SER A 94 -5.22 24.74 -25.01
CA SER A 94 -4.08 24.38 -25.88
C SER A 94 -2.71 24.68 -25.27
N SER A 95 -2.67 25.51 -24.23
CA SER A 95 -1.44 25.85 -23.49
C SER A 95 -1.22 24.99 -22.23
N ALA A 96 -2.04 23.93 -22.08
CA ALA A 96 -1.90 22.99 -20.99
C ALA A 96 -0.64 22.15 -21.16
N SER A 97 0.07 21.91 -20.06
CA SER A 97 1.25 21.06 -20.05
C SER A 97 1.33 20.26 -18.75
N VAL A 98 1.89 19.06 -18.85
CA VAL A 98 2.11 18.17 -17.71
C VAL A 98 3.55 17.67 -17.74
N SER A 99 4.14 17.52 -16.57
CA SER A 99 5.38 16.78 -16.36
C SER A 99 5.20 15.76 -15.26
N LEU A 100 5.73 14.55 -15.45
CA LEU A 100 5.70 13.48 -14.46
C LEU A 100 7.09 13.30 -13.85
N GLU A 101 7.15 13.38 -12.52
CA GLU A 101 8.30 12.98 -11.71
C GLU A 101 7.99 11.60 -11.11
N VAL A 102 8.72 10.59 -11.58
CA VAL A 102 8.55 9.20 -11.14
C VAL A 102 9.45 8.96 -9.92
N GLY A 103 8.84 8.72 -8.76
CA GLY A 103 9.56 8.36 -7.56
C GLY A 103 10.07 6.92 -7.57
N THR A 104 10.95 6.63 -6.62
CA THR A 104 11.49 5.28 -6.41
C THR A 104 10.37 4.29 -6.06
N VAL A 105 10.45 3.10 -6.61
CA VAL A 105 9.63 1.97 -6.20
C VAL A 105 10.31 1.24 -5.03
N CYS A 106 9.53 0.97 -3.98
CA CYS A 106 9.96 0.25 -2.80
C CYS A 106 9.19 -1.06 -2.70
N TYR A 107 9.89 -2.14 -2.40
CA TYR A 107 9.31 -3.47 -2.19
C TYR A 107 9.66 -3.97 -0.79
N GLY A 108 8.72 -4.63 -0.12
CA GLY A 108 8.92 -5.11 1.25
C GLY A 108 7.90 -6.17 1.67
N GLY A 109 8.11 -6.73 2.86
CA GLY A 109 7.28 -7.81 3.43
C GLY A 109 6.28 -7.39 4.52
N ILE A 110 6.27 -6.14 4.96
CA ILE A 110 5.31 -5.64 5.96
C ILE A 110 4.72 -4.33 5.42
N ASP A 111 3.40 -4.22 5.38
CA ASP A 111 2.72 -2.98 5.02
C ASP A 111 2.94 -1.96 6.16
N PRO A 112 3.59 -0.80 5.91
CA PRO A 112 3.80 0.21 6.93
C PRO A 112 2.49 0.84 7.48
N GLU A 113 1.33 0.59 6.86
CA GLU A 113 0.02 0.98 7.41
C GLU A 113 -0.76 -0.13 8.14
N GLU A 114 -0.31 -1.39 8.08
CA GLU A 114 -0.83 -2.45 8.96
C GLU A 114 -0.54 -2.27 10.47
N PRO A 115 0.54 -1.60 10.96
CA PRO A 115 0.69 -1.38 12.39
C PRO A 115 -0.48 -0.56 12.99
N ALA A 116 -1.09 0.36 12.23
CA ALA A 116 -2.27 1.11 12.69
C ALA A 116 -3.53 0.23 12.83
N PHE A 117 -3.57 -0.92 12.16
CA PHE A 117 -4.62 -1.93 12.35
C PHE A 117 -4.34 -2.82 13.58
N ILE A 118 -3.08 -3.14 13.85
CA ILE A 118 -2.69 -3.91 15.06
C ILE A 118 -2.81 -3.05 16.33
N GLU A 119 -2.48 -1.77 16.28
CA GLU A 119 -2.67 -0.84 17.41
C GLU A 119 -4.16 -0.69 17.77
N LYS A 120 -5.07 -0.59 16.78
CA LYS A 120 -6.52 -0.59 17.04
C LYS A 120 -7.04 -1.88 17.67
N LEU A 121 -6.49 -3.03 17.29
CA LEU A 121 -6.84 -4.32 17.91
C LEU A 121 -6.34 -4.43 19.36
N GLN A 122 -5.25 -3.74 19.72
CA GLN A 122 -4.77 -3.66 21.09
C GLN A 122 -5.60 -2.67 21.93
N GLU A 123 -5.97 -1.51 21.37
CA GLU A 123 -6.85 -0.55 22.04
C GLU A 123 -8.25 -1.11 22.34
N GLU A 124 -8.85 -1.89 21.42
CA GLU A 124 -10.14 -2.57 21.67
C GLU A 124 -10.03 -3.72 22.69
N GLN A 125 -8.84 -4.26 22.92
CA GLN A 125 -8.60 -5.36 23.85
C GLN A 125 -8.32 -4.87 25.28
N ASP A 126 -7.80 -3.65 25.44
CA ASP A 126 -7.62 -3.00 26.74
C ASP A 126 -8.94 -2.45 27.33
N ASP A 127 -9.90 -2.03 26.49
CA ASP A 127 -11.23 -1.53 26.93
C ASP A 127 -12.15 -2.64 27.50
N PHE A 128 -11.81 -3.92 27.29
CA PHE A 128 -12.56 -5.07 27.82
C PHE A 128 -12.09 -5.57 29.20
N THR A 129 -11.12 -4.91 29.84
CA THR A 129 -10.55 -5.35 31.13
C THR A 129 -11.09 -4.65 32.38
N GLU A 130 -12.02 -3.68 32.27
CA GLU A 130 -12.72 -3.11 33.43
C GLU A 130 -14.04 -3.85 33.72
N PHE A 131 -13.93 -5.08 34.26
CA PHE A 131 -15.03 -5.69 35.01
C PHE A 131 -14.70 -5.68 36.51
N PRO A 132 -15.57 -5.13 37.37
CA PRO A 132 -15.27 -5.01 38.80
C PRO A 132 -15.27 -6.40 39.44
N LEU A 133 -14.12 -6.78 40.00
CA LEU A 133 -13.99 -7.95 40.87
C LEU A 133 -14.89 -7.77 42.09
N ASN A 134 -16.03 -8.46 42.09
CA ASN A 134 -16.85 -8.67 43.28
C ASN A 134 -16.62 -10.11 43.80
N ASP A 135 -16.58 -10.16 45.12
CA ASP A 135 -16.02 -11.21 45.96
C ASP A 135 -16.75 -12.56 45.90
N GLY A 136 -16.00 -13.65 46.13
CA GLY A 136 -16.55 -14.91 46.64
C GLY A 136 -16.72 -16.08 45.67
N THR A 137 -16.08 -17.19 46.07
CA THR A 137 -16.29 -18.62 45.71
C THR A 137 -15.46 -19.28 44.60
N SER A 138 -14.99 -20.46 44.98
CA SER A 138 -13.95 -21.33 44.44
C SER A 138 -14.23 -21.94 43.07
N ALA A 139 -13.22 -21.99 42.21
CA ALA A 139 -12.87 -23.17 41.40
C ALA A 139 -11.44 -23.05 40.87
N SER A 140 -10.65 -24.10 41.05
CA SER A 140 -9.30 -24.23 40.50
C SER A 140 -9.39 -24.54 39.00
N ALA A 141 -8.85 -23.66 38.14
CA ALA A 141 -8.73 -23.89 36.71
C ALA A 141 -7.25 -23.99 36.32
N THR A 142 -6.91 -25.16 35.79
CA THR A 142 -5.58 -25.63 35.44
C THR A 142 -5.03 -24.84 34.25
N LEU A 143 -3.89 -24.18 34.42
CA LEU A 143 -3.13 -23.55 33.33
C LEU A 143 -2.54 -24.64 32.41
N VAL A 144 -3.16 -24.87 31.25
CA VAL A 144 -2.55 -25.62 30.15
C VAL A 144 -1.55 -24.70 29.45
N ASN A 145 -0.31 -24.74 29.93
CA ASN A 145 0.83 -24.08 29.32
C ASN A 145 1.26 -24.86 28.06
N ARG A 146 0.84 -24.42 26.86
CA ARG A 146 1.38 -24.94 25.59
C ARG A 146 2.48 -24.01 25.09
N GLN A 147 3.72 -24.32 25.44
CA GLN A 147 4.90 -23.82 24.73
C GLN A 147 5.03 -24.51 23.37
N PRO A 148 5.37 -23.80 22.28
CA PRO A 148 5.63 -24.42 20.99
C PRO A 148 7.02 -25.07 20.99
N ARG A 149 7.06 -26.40 20.79
CA ARG A 149 8.30 -27.18 20.62
C ARG A 149 8.83 -27.01 19.19
N TRP A 150 9.97 -26.34 19.08
CA TRP A 150 10.81 -26.30 17.88
C TRP A 150 11.66 -27.57 17.81
N ASP A 151 11.13 -28.66 17.25
CA ASP A 151 11.95 -29.84 16.88
C ASP A 151 11.17 -30.77 15.93
N THR A 152 11.03 -30.38 14.66
CA THR A 152 10.74 -31.35 13.57
C THR A 152 10.99 -30.73 12.18
N LEU A 153 12.22 -30.36 11.84
CA LEU A 153 12.61 -30.04 10.44
C LEU A 153 14.01 -30.53 10.04
N SER A 154 14.48 -31.64 10.62
CA SER A 154 15.80 -32.22 10.30
C SER A 154 15.75 -33.60 9.63
N LYS A 155 14.64 -33.97 8.96
CA LYS A 155 14.52 -35.28 8.27
C LYS A 155 14.04 -35.23 6.81
N LEU A 156 14.20 -34.11 6.11
CA LEU A 156 13.82 -34.02 4.68
C LEU A 156 15.00 -33.80 3.70
N PHE A 157 16.25 -33.92 4.16
CA PHE A 157 17.42 -33.88 3.28
C PHE A 157 18.43 -34.98 3.59
N THR A 158 18.04 -36.23 3.32
CA THR A 158 18.96 -37.30 2.93
C THR A 158 18.16 -38.37 2.17
N SER A 159 18.19 -38.32 0.84
CA SER A 159 18.41 -39.46 -0.06
C SER A 159 18.57 -38.95 -1.48
#